data_AF-A0A823D848-F1
#
_entry.id   AF-A0A823D848-F1
#
_cell.length_a   1.000
_cell.length_b   1.000
_cell.length_c   1.000
_cell.angle_alpha   90.00
_cell.angle_beta   90.00
_cell.angle_gamma   90.00
#
_symmetry.space_group_name_H-M   'P 1'
#
loop_
_entity.id
_entity.type
_entity.pdbx_description
1 polymer ?
#
loop_
_entity_poly.entity_id
_entity_poly.type
_entity_poly.pdbx_seq_one_letter_code
_entity_poly.pdbx_strand_id
1 'polypeptide(L)'
;QVNNFITTENNSITGKNVDIPLILHESTLTNLVWLKSPNKFSDLPKRKLLSHVLAAKLPNENLWDHYIKFIDDQAEHEKFTDEDIINLKYNPIAKELLMEKTYGNPDYISFGLTQEILKGVKERNQEELRQANEKQKEDQQMIMNQKDEEMKRLQIDLDTSKKNNKEIKDDDYKLRSKIYNKKLSIIAKSSKVIVYLLTIMSACWSVFTLIYDIKGKMLYIILTAVVGVMPRIIGLMKPCTRKIMEKCKNKIWEGILSNSNYKDFERPDK
;
A
#
# COMPACT_ATOMS: atom_id res chain seq x y z
N GLN A 1 -46.59 -48.65 7.55
CA GLN A 1 -45.77 -48.66 8.77
C GLN A 1 -44.67 -47.62 8.62
N VAL A 2 -44.79 -46.47 9.29
CA VAL A 2 -43.74 -45.81 10.10
C VAL A 2 -44.51 -44.79 10.95
N ASN A 3 -44.79 -45.20 12.19
CA ASN A 3 -45.11 -44.27 13.27
C ASN A 3 -43.83 -43.50 13.62
N ASN A 4 -43.94 -42.21 13.88
CA ASN A 4 -43.39 -41.59 15.09
C ASN A 4 -43.83 -40.12 15.17
N PHE A 5 -44.91 -39.93 15.91
CA PHE A 5 -45.38 -38.66 16.42
C PHE A 5 -44.34 -38.08 17.38
N ILE A 6 -43.94 -36.83 17.14
CA ILE A 6 -43.18 -36.04 18.11
C ILE A 6 -44.13 -35.62 19.22
N THR A 7 -43.74 -35.97 20.44
CA THR A 7 -44.40 -35.73 21.71
C THR A 7 -44.50 -34.24 22.06
N THR A 8 -45.73 -33.84 22.38
CA THR A 8 -46.18 -32.82 23.34
C THR A 8 -45.12 -31.98 24.07
N GLU A 9 -45.19 -30.66 23.85
CA GLU A 9 -44.89 -29.68 24.89
C GLU A 9 -46.16 -28.86 25.17
N ASN A 10 -46.54 -28.86 26.44
CA ASN A 10 -47.77 -28.30 26.97
C ASN A 10 -47.76 -26.78 26.87
N ASN A 11 -48.77 -26.19 26.22
CA ASN A 11 -49.20 -24.85 26.57
C ASN A 11 -50.72 -24.73 26.47
N SER A 12 -51.35 -24.88 27.62
CA SER A 12 -52.79 -24.79 27.83
C SER A 12 -53.24 -23.34 27.62
N ILE A 13 -53.77 -23.04 26.43
CA ILE A 13 -54.57 -21.84 26.20
C ILE A 13 -55.97 -22.30 25.79
N THR A 14 -56.92 -21.84 26.59
CA THR A 14 -58.37 -22.07 26.52
C THR A 14 -58.98 -22.01 25.11
N GLY A 15 -59.65 -23.10 24.72
CA GLY A 15 -61.06 -23.02 24.30
C GLY A 15 -61.42 -22.48 22.90
N LYS A 16 -60.63 -22.73 21.86
CA LYS A 16 -61.12 -22.70 20.46
C LYS A 16 -60.34 -23.71 19.64
N ASN A 17 -61.01 -24.73 19.09
CA ASN A 17 -60.41 -25.58 18.04
C ASN A 17 -60.10 -24.67 16.86
N VAL A 18 -58.85 -24.23 16.75
CA VAL A 18 -58.37 -23.52 15.57
C VAL A 18 -58.08 -24.61 14.54
N ASP A 19 -59.07 -24.92 13.71
CA ASP A 19 -58.89 -25.80 12.57
C ASP A 19 -57.88 -25.14 11.63
N ILE A 20 -56.63 -25.64 11.67
CA ILE A 20 -55.59 -25.19 10.74
C ILE A 20 -55.98 -25.73 9.36
N PRO A 21 -56.14 -24.88 8.34
CA PRO A 21 -56.54 -25.33 7.02
C PRO A 21 -55.45 -26.25 6.44
N LEU A 22 -55.86 -27.39 5.87
CA LEU A 22 -54.97 -28.38 5.27
C LEU A 22 -54.18 -27.80 4.07
N ILE A 23 -54.75 -26.79 3.41
CA ILE A 23 -54.12 -26.06 2.31
C ILE A 23 -54.06 -24.59 2.69
N LEU A 24 -52.85 -24.07 2.83
CA LEU A 24 -52.60 -22.66 3.10
C LEU A 24 -52.11 -21.98 1.84
N HIS A 25 -52.79 -20.90 1.42
CA HIS A 25 -52.32 -20.11 0.30
C HIS A 25 -50.99 -19.42 0.64
N GLU A 26 -50.08 -19.31 -0.34
CA GLU A 26 -48.73 -18.78 -0.14
C GLU A 26 -48.76 -17.33 0.40
N SER A 27 -49.76 -16.52 0.03
CA SER A 27 -49.92 -15.17 0.61
C SER A 27 -50.20 -15.20 2.10
N THR A 28 -51.03 -16.12 2.57
CA THR A 28 -51.34 -16.28 3.99
C THR A 28 -50.10 -16.73 4.75
N LEU A 29 -49.36 -17.70 4.22
CA LEU A 29 -48.11 -18.16 4.82
C LEU A 29 -47.07 -17.04 4.90
N THR A 30 -46.83 -16.35 3.79
CA THR A 30 -45.85 -15.26 3.70
C THR A 30 -46.19 -14.12 4.66
N ASN A 31 -47.47 -13.75 4.73
CA ASN A 31 -47.94 -12.71 5.64
C ASN A 31 -47.76 -13.13 7.11
N LEU A 32 -48.08 -14.37 7.46
CA LEU A 32 -47.88 -14.89 8.82
C LEU A 32 -46.39 -14.91 9.21
N VAL A 33 -45.50 -15.33 8.30
CA VAL A 33 -44.05 -15.33 8.53
C VAL A 33 -43.51 -13.91 8.71
N TRP A 34 -43.97 -12.97 7.89
CA TRP A 34 -43.58 -11.57 8.00
C TRP A 34 -44.09 -10.93 9.30
N LEU A 35 -45.36 -11.14 9.64
CA LEU A 35 -45.97 -10.60 10.87
C LEU A 35 -45.31 -11.13 12.14
N LYS A 36 -44.84 -12.38 12.15
CA LYS A 36 -44.16 -12.98 13.30
C LYS A 36 -42.82 -12.31 13.60
N SER A 37 -42.09 -11.87 12.56
CA SER A 37 -40.75 -11.28 12.70
C SER A 37 -40.43 -10.27 11.58
N PRO A 38 -41.05 -9.07 11.58
CA PRO A 38 -40.92 -8.12 10.48
C PRO A 38 -39.49 -7.56 10.32
N ASN A 39 -38.78 -7.36 11.44
CA ASN A 39 -37.39 -6.88 11.41
C ASN A 39 -36.41 -7.90 10.84
N LYS A 40 -36.70 -9.21 10.97
CA LYS A 40 -35.86 -10.28 10.43
C LYS A 40 -36.11 -10.52 8.94
N PHE A 41 -37.31 -10.21 8.48
CA PHE A 41 -37.77 -10.47 7.11
C PHE A 41 -38.27 -9.20 6.42
N SER A 42 -37.57 -8.08 6.61
CA SER A 42 -37.96 -6.76 6.08
C SER A 42 -38.08 -6.74 4.54
N ASP A 43 -37.27 -7.54 3.85
CA ASP A 43 -37.27 -7.61 2.39
C ASP A 43 -38.20 -8.69 1.81
N LEU A 44 -38.88 -9.48 2.65
CA LEU A 44 -39.74 -10.57 2.17
C LEU A 44 -40.87 -10.09 1.24
N PRO A 45 -41.58 -8.97 1.51
CA PRO A 45 -42.56 -8.43 0.57
C PRO A 45 -41.93 -8.02 -0.77
N LYS A 46 -40.73 -7.44 -0.75
CA LYS A 46 -40.01 -7.02 -1.97
C LYS A 46 -39.61 -8.23 -2.82
N ARG A 47 -39.08 -9.28 -2.19
CA ARG A 47 -38.70 -10.53 -2.87
C ARG A 47 -39.90 -11.22 -3.49
N LYS A 48 -41.05 -11.22 -2.80
CA LYS A 48 -42.30 -11.75 -3.34
C LYS A 48 -42.82 -10.94 -4.51
N LEU A 49 -42.77 -9.61 -4.43
CA LEU A 49 -43.14 -8.77 -5.57
C LEU A 49 -42.24 -9.08 -6.77
N LEU A 50 -40.92 -9.21 -6.55
CA LEU A 50 -39.97 -9.57 -7.60
C LEU A 50 -40.27 -10.95 -8.19
N SER A 51 -40.62 -11.95 -7.38
CA SER A 51 -40.95 -13.29 -7.88
C SER A 51 -42.18 -13.27 -8.79
N HIS A 52 -43.23 -12.52 -8.42
CA HIS A 52 -44.40 -12.36 -9.27
C HIS A 52 -44.09 -11.62 -10.57
N VAL A 53 -43.27 -10.55 -10.52
CA VAL A 53 -42.84 -9.82 -11.72
C VAL A 53 -42.00 -10.71 -12.64
N LEU A 54 -41.08 -11.50 -12.08
CA LEU A 54 -40.28 -12.44 -12.86
C LEU A 54 -41.14 -13.55 -13.46
N ALA A 55 -42.09 -14.10 -12.72
CA ALA A 55 -43.01 -15.11 -13.23
C ALA A 55 -43.89 -14.56 -14.37
N ALA A 56 -44.32 -13.31 -14.30
CA ALA A 56 -45.10 -12.66 -15.36
C ALA A 56 -44.30 -12.42 -16.65
N LYS A 57 -42.97 -12.34 -16.57
CA LYS A 57 -42.08 -12.23 -17.73
C LYS A 57 -41.80 -13.56 -18.42
N LEU A 58 -42.09 -14.68 -17.77
CA LEU A 58 -41.84 -16.01 -18.31
C LEU A 58 -43.09 -16.52 -19.05
N PRO A 59 -42.93 -17.22 -20.18
CA PRO A 59 -44.04 -17.87 -20.86
C PRO A 59 -44.62 -18.98 -19.98
N ASN A 60 -45.93 -19.22 -20.10
CA ASN A 60 -46.56 -20.39 -19.49
C ASN A 60 -46.05 -21.68 -20.16
N GLU A 61 -46.18 -22.82 -19.48
CA GLU A 61 -45.67 -24.12 -19.97
C GLU A 61 -46.28 -24.50 -21.32
N ASN A 62 -47.59 -24.25 -21.53
CA ASN A 62 -48.26 -24.56 -22.78
C ASN A 62 -47.69 -23.78 -23.98
N LEU A 63 -47.47 -22.47 -23.82
CA LEU A 63 -46.86 -21.60 -24.82
C LEU A 63 -45.42 -22.02 -25.11
N TRP A 64 -44.68 -22.37 -24.06
CA TRP A 64 -43.30 -22.81 -24.20
C TRP A 64 -43.19 -24.14 -24.95
N ASP A 65 -44.01 -25.13 -24.61
CA ASP A 65 -44.03 -26.43 -25.27
C ASP A 65 -44.42 -26.30 -26.76
N HIS A 66 -45.41 -25.45 -27.06
CA HIS A 66 -45.81 -25.19 -28.44
C HIS A 66 -44.70 -24.52 -29.23
N TYR A 67 -43.98 -23.59 -28.60
CA TYR A 67 -42.85 -22.89 -29.20
C TYR A 67 -41.66 -23.83 -29.48
N ILE A 68 -41.33 -24.72 -28.55
CA ILE A 68 -40.25 -25.71 -28.73
C ILE A 68 -40.59 -26.67 -29.88
N LYS A 69 -41.81 -27.21 -29.92
CA LYS A 69 -42.27 -28.05 -31.04
C LYS A 69 -42.16 -27.32 -32.37
N PHE A 70 -42.60 -26.05 -32.41
CA PHE A 70 -42.48 -25.24 -33.61
C PHE A 70 -41.02 -25.08 -34.06
N ILE A 71 -40.08 -24.85 -33.13
CA ILE A 71 -38.65 -24.77 -33.46
C ILE A 71 -38.13 -26.10 -33.99
N ASP A 72 -38.51 -27.22 -33.36
CA ASP A 72 -38.08 -28.56 -33.79
C ASP A 72 -38.58 -28.87 -35.21
N ASP A 73 -39.84 -28.58 -35.52
CA ASP A 73 -40.40 -28.72 -36.86
C ASP A 73 -39.63 -27.85 -37.89
N GLN A 74 -39.25 -26.62 -37.52
CA GLN A 74 -38.47 -25.76 -38.42
C GLN A 74 -37.00 -26.19 -38.55
N ALA A 75 -36.44 -26.87 -37.54
CA ALA A 75 -35.08 -27.42 -37.59
C ALA A 75 -35.00 -28.59 -38.55
N GLU A 76 -36.02 -29.46 -38.60
CA GLU A 76 -36.13 -30.55 -39.58
C GLU A 76 -36.19 -30.03 -41.04
N HIS A 77 -36.60 -28.78 -41.23
CA HIS A 77 -36.66 -28.11 -42.53
C HIS A 77 -35.43 -27.24 -42.86
N GLU A 78 -34.34 -27.36 -42.10
CA GLU A 78 -33.07 -26.62 -42.29
C GLU A 78 -33.23 -25.08 -42.35
N LYS A 79 -34.24 -24.51 -41.68
CA LYS A 79 -34.48 -23.05 -41.71
C LYS A 79 -33.70 -22.26 -40.67
N PHE A 80 -33.11 -22.93 -39.68
CA PHE A 80 -32.30 -22.34 -38.62
C PHE A 80 -30.97 -23.06 -38.51
N THR A 81 -29.91 -22.34 -38.14
CA THR A 81 -28.62 -22.94 -37.82
C THR A 81 -28.66 -23.55 -36.40
N ASP A 82 -27.77 -24.50 -36.11
CA ASP A 82 -27.67 -25.12 -34.79
C ASP A 82 -27.45 -24.08 -33.67
N GLU A 83 -26.65 -23.05 -33.95
CA GLU A 83 -26.41 -21.95 -33.01
C GLU A 83 -27.68 -21.12 -32.77
N ASP A 84 -28.46 -20.86 -33.81
CA ASP A 84 -29.73 -20.15 -33.67
C ASP A 84 -30.75 -20.96 -32.84
N ILE A 85 -30.81 -22.29 -33.04
CA ILE A 85 -31.68 -23.18 -32.26
C ILE A 85 -31.28 -23.17 -30.79
N ILE A 86 -29.98 -23.27 -30.48
CA ILE A 86 -29.48 -23.19 -29.11
C ILE A 86 -29.88 -21.86 -28.47
N ASN A 87 -29.70 -20.75 -29.20
CA ASN A 87 -30.08 -19.43 -28.71
C ASN A 87 -31.59 -19.32 -28.46
N LEU A 88 -32.44 -19.83 -29.34
CA LEU A 88 -33.89 -19.75 -29.17
C LEU A 88 -34.39 -20.61 -28.00
N LYS A 89 -33.80 -21.78 -27.77
CA LYS A 89 -34.23 -22.72 -26.71
C LYS A 89 -33.72 -22.33 -25.33
N TYR A 90 -32.46 -21.91 -25.22
CA TYR A 90 -31.79 -21.78 -23.92
C TYR A 90 -31.55 -20.34 -23.48
N ASN A 91 -31.63 -19.35 -24.38
CA ASN A 91 -31.38 -17.97 -23.98
C ASN A 91 -32.59 -17.41 -23.18
N PRO A 92 -32.37 -16.85 -21.97
CA PRO A 92 -33.44 -16.25 -21.17
C PRO A 92 -34.13 -15.07 -21.88
N ILE A 93 -33.40 -14.33 -22.72
CA ILE A 93 -33.94 -13.21 -23.52
C ILE A 93 -34.97 -13.70 -24.52
N ALA A 94 -34.78 -14.91 -25.10
CA ALA A 94 -35.73 -15.48 -26.03
C ALA A 94 -37.08 -15.76 -25.36
N LYS A 95 -37.06 -16.24 -24.12
CA LYS A 95 -38.27 -16.49 -23.31
C LYS A 95 -39.03 -15.19 -22.99
N GLU A 96 -38.31 -14.14 -22.61
CA GLU A 96 -38.91 -12.83 -22.34
C GLU A 96 -39.52 -12.23 -23.61
N LEU A 97 -38.80 -12.27 -24.74
CA LEU A 97 -39.28 -11.79 -26.04
C LEU A 97 -40.50 -12.58 -26.53
N LEU A 98 -40.51 -13.89 -26.33
CA LEU A 98 -41.66 -14.73 -26.66
C LEU A 98 -42.90 -14.28 -25.89
N MET A 99 -42.77 -14.08 -24.58
CA MET A 99 -43.87 -13.62 -23.73
C MET A 99 -44.33 -12.20 -24.10
N GLU A 100 -43.39 -11.29 -24.38
CA GLU A 100 -43.66 -9.91 -24.79
C GLU A 100 -44.44 -9.83 -26.11
N LYS A 101 -44.12 -10.71 -27.07
CA LYS A 101 -44.72 -10.69 -28.41
C LYS A 101 -46.03 -11.46 -28.51
N THR A 102 -46.19 -12.52 -27.72
CA THR A 102 -47.38 -13.40 -27.78
C THR A 102 -48.41 -13.10 -26.68
N TYR A 103 -48.03 -12.34 -25.66
CA TYR A 103 -48.84 -12.07 -24.46
C TYR A 103 -49.39 -13.37 -23.81
N GLY A 104 -48.69 -14.49 -23.96
CA GLY A 104 -49.10 -15.78 -23.41
C GLY A 104 -49.99 -16.64 -24.31
N ASN A 105 -50.33 -16.20 -25.54
CA ASN A 105 -51.17 -16.95 -26.46
C ASN A 105 -50.35 -17.75 -27.51
N PRO A 106 -50.44 -19.09 -27.52
CA PRO A 106 -49.72 -19.95 -28.47
C PRO A 106 -50.07 -19.73 -29.95
N ASP A 107 -51.27 -19.24 -30.27
CA ASP A 107 -51.74 -19.10 -31.66
C ASP A 107 -50.95 -18.04 -32.45
N TYR A 108 -50.23 -17.16 -31.76
CA TYR A 108 -49.38 -16.14 -32.39
C TYR A 108 -48.00 -16.68 -32.80
N ILE A 109 -47.67 -17.92 -32.47
CA ILE A 109 -46.41 -18.53 -32.88
C ILE A 109 -46.41 -18.70 -34.40
N SER A 110 -45.47 -18.02 -35.04
CA SER A 110 -45.25 -18.09 -36.47
C SER A 110 -43.76 -18.07 -36.80
N PHE A 111 -43.43 -18.43 -38.04
CA PHE A 111 -42.05 -18.40 -38.50
C PHE A 111 -41.46 -16.98 -38.44
N GLY A 112 -42.22 -15.98 -38.90
CA GLY A 112 -41.80 -14.57 -38.84
C GLY A 112 -41.55 -14.10 -37.41
N LEU A 113 -42.41 -14.48 -36.47
CA LEU A 113 -42.20 -14.16 -35.06
C LEU A 113 -40.91 -14.80 -34.51
N THR A 114 -40.65 -16.07 -34.84
CA THR A 114 -39.44 -16.75 -34.36
C THR A 114 -38.16 -16.10 -34.90
N GLN A 115 -38.19 -15.62 -36.15
CA GLN A 115 -37.09 -14.82 -36.73
C GLN A 115 -36.93 -13.46 -36.04
N GLU A 116 -38.03 -12.78 -35.71
CA GLU A 116 -37.98 -11.53 -34.94
C GLU A 116 -37.38 -11.75 -33.55
N ILE A 117 -37.75 -12.83 -32.86
CA ILE A 117 -37.18 -13.19 -31.56
C ILE A 117 -35.68 -13.44 -31.70
N LEU A 118 -35.25 -14.21 -32.69
CA LEU A 118 -33.83 -14.48 -32.94
C LEU A 118 -33.03 -13.19 -33.17
N LYS A 119 -33.57 -12.28 -33.98
CA LYS A 119 -32.95 -10.97 -34.23
C LYS A 119 -32.88 -10.15 -32.95
N GLY A 120 -33.97 -10.11 -32.17
CA GLY A 120 -34.01 -9.40 -30.89
C GLY A 120 -33.02 -9.95 -29.87
N VAL A 121 -32.83 -11.28 -29.81
CA VAL A 121 -31.81 -11.90 -28.96
C VAL A 121 -30.40 -11.44 -29.36
N LYS A 122 -30.07 -11.45 -30.65
CA LYS A 122 -28.76 -11.00 -31.14
C LYS A 122 -28.52 -9.52 -30.83
N GLU A 123 -29.51 -8.67 -31.04
CA GLU A 123 -29.43 -7.23 -30.75
C GLU A 123 -29.25 -6.95 -29.25
N ARG A 124 -30.06 -7.59 -28.38
CA ARG A 124 -29.91 -7.40 -26.93
C ARG A 124 -28.58 -7.94 -26.41
N ASN A 125 -28.12 -9.10 -26.87
CA ASN A 125 -26.80 -9.63 -26.49
C ASN A 125 -25.67 -8.68 -26.89
N GLN A 126 -25.74 -8.09 -28.09
CA GLN A 126 -24.76 -7.10 -28.53
C GLN A 126 -24.80 -5.83 -27.69
N GLU A 127 -26.00 -5.38 -27.31
CA GLU A 127 -26.16 -4.21 -26.47
C GLU A 127 -25.66 -4.44 -25.04
N GLU A 128 -26.00 -5.59 -24.41
CA GLU A 128 -25.45 -5.97 -23.11
C GLU A 128 -23.93 -6.07 -23.13
N LEU A 129 -23.36 -6.62 -24.21
CA LEU A 129 -21.91 -6.68 -24.40
C LEU A 129 -21.29 -5.29 -24.55
N ARG A 130 -21.94 -4.36 -25.27
CA ARG A 130 -21.47 -2.97 -25.39
C ARG A 130 -21.49 -2.26 -24.05
N GLN A 131 -22.60 -2.35 -23.32
CA GLN A 131 -22.74 -1.73 -22.00
C GLN A 131 -21.74 -2.31 -20.98
N ALA A 132 -21.50 -3.63 -21.01
CA ALA A 132 -20.49 -4.26 -20.17
C ALA A 132 -19.09 -3.75 -20.49
N ASN A 133 -18.75 -3.64 -21.78
CA ASN A 133 -17.45 -3.11 -22.21
C ASN A 133 -17.28 -1.62 -21.86
N GLU A 134 -18.33 -0.81 -21.98
CA GLU A 134 -18.31 0.61 -21.59
C GLU A 134 -18.09 0.77 -20.09
N LYS A 135 -18.86 0.06 -19.26
CA LYS A 135 -18.65 0.04 -17.80
C LYS A 135 -17.25 -0.41 -17.43
N GLN A 136 -16.75 -1.46 -18.08
CA GLN A 136 -15.40 -1.94 -17.84
C GLN A 136 -14.34 -0.88 -18.19
N LYS A 137 -14.53 -0.13 -19.29
CA LYS A 137 -13.63 0.97 -19.65
C LYS A 137 -13.69 2.12 -18.65
N GLU A 138 -14.89 2.47 -18.18
CA GLU A 138 -15.09 3.50 -17.15
C GLU A 138 -14.37 3.11 -15.84
N ASP A 139 -14.56 1.86 -15.38
CA ASP A 139 -13.90 1.33 -14.19
C ASP A 139 -12.38 1.31 -14.35
N GLN A 140 -11.88 0.88 -15.52
CA GLN A 140 -10.45 0.90 -15.83
C GLN A 140 -9.89 2.32 -15.81
N GLN A 141 -10.61 3.30 -16.35
CA GLN A 141 -10.20 4.70 -16.34
C GLN A 141 -10.18 5.27 -14.92
N MET A 142 -11.18 4.94 -14.09
CA MET A 142 -11.20 5.34 -12.68
C MET A 142 -10.02 4.76 -11.90
N ILE A 143 -9.72 3.48 -12.09
CA ILE A 143 -8.57 2.82 -11.46
C ILE A 143 -7.26 3.46 -11.93
N MET A 144 -7.13 3.77 -13.22
CA MET A 144 -5.94 4.42 -13.76
C MET A 144 -5.74 5.82 -13.18
N ASN A 145 -6.81 6.62 -13.12
CA ASN A 145 -6.75 7.96 -12.52
C ASN A 145 -6.35 7.89 -11.03
N GLN A 146 -6.91 6.95 -10.26
CA GLN A 146 -6.54 6.74 -8.86
C GLN A 146 -5.08 6.35 -8.70
N LYS A 147 -4.57 5.44 -9.55
CA LYS A 147 -3.15 5.06 -9.56
C LYS A 147 -2.23 6.22 -9.92
N ASP A 148 -2.62 7.04 -10.89
CA ASP A 148 -1.83 8.21 -11.30
C ASP A 148 -1.76 9.27 -10.19
N GLU A 149 -2.86 9.48 -9.46
CA GLU A 149 -2.89 10.35 -8.28
C GLU A 149 -2.02 9.81 -7.14
N GLU A 150 -2.10 8.51 -6.88
CA GLU A 150 -1.28 7.85 -5.87
C GLU A 150 0.21 7.93 -6.22
N MET A 151 0.57 7.66 -7.48
CA MET A 151 1.95 7.78 -7.97
C MET A 151 2.50 9.21 -7.84
N LYS A 152 1.68 10.23 -8.12
CA LYS A 152 2.08 11.63 -7.92
C LYS A 152 2.32 11.95 -6.44
N ARG A 153 1.47 11.46 -5.54
CA ARG A 153 1.66 11.64 -4.10
C ARG A 153 2.94 10.97 -3.60
N LEU A 154 3.16 9.71 -3.99
CA LEU A 154 4.37 8.98 -3.64
C LEU A 154 5.63 9.68 -4.16
N GLN A 155 5.58 10.25 -5.36
CA GLN A 155 6.72 11.00 -5.91
C GLN A 155 7.02 12.27 -5.10
N ILE A 156 6.00 13.02 -4.69
CA ILE A 156 6.14 14.21 -3.83
C ILE A 156 6.75 13.81 -2.47
N ASP A 157 6.29 12.72 -1.88
CA ASP A 157 6.79 12.23 -0.59
C ASP A 157 8.24 11.76 -0.68
N LEU A 158 8.62 11.11 -1.78
CA LEU A 158 10.00 10.70 -2.05
C LEU A 158 10.93 11.90 -2.21
N ASP A 159 10.50 12.92 -2.95
CA ASP A 159 11.30 14.13 -3.18
C ASP A 159 11.44 14.95 -1.90
N THR A 160 10.38 15.01 -1.08
CA THR A 160 10.42 15.61 0.26
C THR A 160 11.36 14.84 1.18
N SER A 161 11.30 13.51 1.19
CA SER A 161 12.18 12.66 1.99
C SER A 161 13.64 12.80 1.59
N LYS A 162 13.94 12.89 0.29
CA LYS A 162 15.30 13.15 -0.23
C LYS A 162 15.81 14.52 0.20
N LYS A 163 14.98 15.55 0.12
CA LYS A 163 15.34 16.91 0.57
C LYS A 163 15.65 16.93 2.07
N ASN A 164 14.78 16.36 2.89
CA ASN A 164 14.97 16.28 4.34
C ASN A 164 16.26 15.50 4.69
N ASN A 165 16.53 14.38 4.00
CA ASN A 165 17.76 13.61 4.22
C ASN A 165 19.01 14.41 3.84
N LYS A 166 18.96 15.21 2.77
CA LYS A 166 20.05 16.12 2.40
C LYS A 166 20.27 17.19 3.46
N GLU A 167 19.21 17.81 3.97
CA GLU A 167 19.29 18.80 5.05
C GLU A 167 19.89 18.22 6.33
N ILE A 168 19.47 17.02 6.74
CA ILE A 168 20.04 16.31 7.91
C ILE A 168 21.54 16.04 7.71
N LYS A 169 21.95 15.61 6.51
CA LYS A 169 23.37 15.38 6.19
C LYS A 169 24.18 16.67 6.23
N ASP A 170 23.63 17.76 5.68
CA ASP A 170 24.28 19.07 5.67
C ASP A 170 24.43 19.64 7.09
N ASP A 171 23.44 19.43 7.95
CA ASP A 171 23.49 19.87 9.35
C ASP A 171 24.43 19.01 10.20
N ASP A 172 24.49 17.70 9.97
CA ASP A 172 25.49 16.83 10.60
C ASP A 172 26.92 17.21 10.16
N TYR A 173 27.11 17.56 8.88
CA TYR A 173 28.37 18.10 8.35
C TYR A 173 28.80 19.38 9.08
N LYS A 174 27.88 20.34 9.25
CA LYS A 174 28.14 21.60 9.96
C LYS A 174 28.45 21.38 11.44
N LEU A 175 27.77 20.46 12.11
CA LEU A 175 28.00 20.16 13.51
C LEU A 175 29.40 19.53 13.71
N ARG A 176 29.77 18.56 12.88
CA ARG A 176 31.06 17.86 13.00
C ARG A 176 32.25 18.76 12.68
N SER A 177 32.15 19.64 11.69
CA SER A 177 33.20 20.62 11.39
C SER A 177 33.42 21.60 12.56
N LYS A 178 32.34 22.05 13.23
CA LYS A 178 32.44 22.83 14.47
C LYS A 178 33.15 22.05 15.58
N ILE A 179 32.82 20.77 15.77
CA ILE A 179 33.48 19.91 16.77
C ILE A 179 34.97 19.74 16.45
N TYR A 180 35.31 19.49 15.18
CA TYR A 180 36.69 19.35 14.72
C TYR A 180 37.51 20.62 14.99
N ASN A 181 37.00 21.79 14.58
CA ASN A 181 37.68 23.07 14.78
C ASN A 181 37.85 23.39 16.28
N LYS A 182 36.85 23.06 17.11
CA LYS A 182 36.95 23.22 18.57
C LYS A 182 38.04 22.32 19.15
N LYS A 183 38.08 21.04 18.79
CA LYS A 183 39.13 20.09 19.23
C LYS A 183 40.53 20.55 18.79
N LEU A 184 40.67 20.98 17.54
CA LEU A 184 41.93 21.49 17.00
C LEU A 184 42.42 22.73 17.78
N SER A 185 41.51 23.64 18.12
CA SER A 185 41.84 24.84 18.90
C SER A 185 42.35 24.52 20.32
N ILE A 186 41.82 23.47 20.96
CA ILE A 186 42.23 23.03 22.29
C ILE A 186 43.65 22.44 22.23
N ILE A 187 43.93 21.61 21.24
CA ILE A 187 45.26 20.98 21.05
C ILE A 187 46.32 22.03 20.69
N ALA A 188 45.96 23.01 19.86
CA ALA A 188 46.85 24.11 19.52
C ALA A 188 47.19 24.96 20.76
N LYS A 189 46.25 25.14 21.70
CA LYS A 189 46.49 25.84 22.97
C LYS A 189 47.36 25.00 23.92
N SER A 190 47.06 23.71 24.09
CA SER A 190 47.82 22.83 24.99
C SER A 190 49.26 22.64 24.54
N SER A 191 49.52 22.55 23.23
CA SER A 191 50.89 22.44 22.71
C SER A 191 51.77 23.64 23.06
N LYS A 192 51.22 24.87 23.04
CA LYS A 192 51.95 26.07 23.47
C LYS A 192 52.30 26.00 24.97
N VAL A 193 51.37 25.58 25.80
CA VAL A 193 51.58 25.45 27.26
C VAL A 193 52.68 24.43 27.56
N ILE A 194 52.69 23.27 26.89
CA ILE A 194 53.72 22.25 27.06
C ILE A 194 55.10 22.80 26.69
N VAL A 195 55.22 23.54 25.59
CA VAL A 195 56.49 24.18 25.19
C VAL A 195 56.96 25.17 26.24
N TYR A 196 56.06 26.00 26.79
CA TYR A 196 56.41 26.93 27.89
C TYR A 196 56.89 26.20 29.15
N LEU A 197 56.22 25.12 29.56
CA LEU A 197 56.64 24.33 30.73
C LEU A 197 58.02 23.69 30.53
N LEU A 198 58.30 23.16 29.33
CA LEU A 198 59.62 22.61 29.00
C LEU A 198 60.72 23.68 29.05
N THR A 199 60.43 24.91 28.61
CA THR A 199 61.40 26.02 28.72
C THR A 199 61.68 26.41 30.16
N ILE A 200 60.65 26.43 31.02
CA ILE A 200 60.81 26.73 32.45
C ILE A 200 61.62 25.63 33.13
N MET A 201 61.34 24.36 32.85
CA MET A 201 62.11 23.23 33.40
C MET A 201 63.57 23.27 33.00
N SER A 202 63.88 23.61 31.75
CA SER A 202 65.26 23.82 31.29
C SER A 202 65.95 24.97 32.03
N ALA A 203 65.24 26.07 32.29
CA ALA A 203 65.79 27.20 33.04
C ALA A 203 66.03 26.85 34.52
N CYS A 204 65.07 26.21 35.17
CA CYS A 204 65.22 25.73 36.56
C CYS A 204 66.38 24.75 36.70
N TRP A 205 66.56 23.83 35.73
CA TRP A 205 67.69 22.91 35.72
C TRP A 205 69.04 23.65 35.64
N SER A 206 69.12 24.69 34.81
CA SER A 206 70.33 25.52 34.71
C SER A 206 70.65 26.26 36.02
N VAL A 207 69.64 26.70 36.77
CA VAL A 207 69.83 27.35 38.07
C VAL A 207 70.20 26.33 39.16
N PHE A 208 69.57 25.15 39.17
CA PHE A 208 69.88 24.09 40.13
C PHE A 208 71.35 23.63 40.03
N THR A 209 71.87 23.53 38.79
CA THR A 209 73.27 23.15 38.55
C THR A 209 74.28 24.22 38.95
N LEU A 210 73.89 25.49 39.06
CA LEU A 210 74.76 26.57 39.58
C LEU A 210 74.98 26.49 41.10
N ILE A 211 74.06 25.85 41.83
CA ILE A 211 74.10 25.77 43.30
C ILE A 211 74.95 24.58 43.78
N TYR A 212 75.15 23.55 42.94
CA TYR A 212 75.95 22.37 43.26
C TYR A 212 77.42 22.46 42.74
N ASP A 213 78.30 22.82 43.66
CA ASP A 213 79.78 22.67 43.76
C ASP A 213 80.73 22.73 42.52
N ILE A 214 81.28 23.94 42.33
CA ILE A 214 82.64 24.44 41.98
C ILE A 214 83.61 23.71 41.02
N LYS A 215 83.60 22.38 40.80
CA LYS A 215 84.65 21.76 39.94
C LYS A 215 84.32 21.70 38.43
N GLY A 216 83.10 22.02 38.01
CA GLY A 216 82.64 21.89 36.62
C GLY A 216 82.57 23.16 35.75
N LYS A 217 83.15 24.30 36.19
CA LYS A 217 82.88 25.63 35.60
C LYS A 217 83.17 25.77 34.09
N MET A 218 84.17 25.06 33.56
CA MET A 218 84.52 25.12 32.12
C MET A 218 83.54 24.36 31.22
N LEU A 219 82.96 23.26 31.70
CA LEU A 219 81.95 22.49 30.94
C LEU A 219 80.59 23.22 30.90
N TYR A 220 80.29 24.00 31.96
CA TYR A 220 79.07 24.79 32.12
C TYR A 220 78.96 25.96 31.13
N ILE A 221 80.06 26.67 30.84
CA ILE A 221 80.06 27.78 29.87
C ILE A 221 79.73 27.27 28.46
N ILE A 222 80.22 26.07 28.10
CA ILE A 222 79.89 25.43 26.83
C ILE A 222 78.42 25.00 26.79
N LEU A 223 77.88 24.45 27.89
CA LEU A 223 76.48 24.02 27.97
C LEU A 223 75.49 25.20 27.95
N THR A 224 75.79 26.30 28.64
CA THR A 224 74.95 27.51 28.65
C THR A 224 74.94 28.23 27.31
N ALA A 225 76.05 28.20 26.56
CA ALA A 225 76.07 28.66 25.17
C ALA A 225 75.14 27.81 24.28
N VAL A 226 75.07 26.49 24.48
CA VAL A 226 74.15 25.59 23.76
C VAL A 226 72.69 25.86 24.15
N VAL A 227 72.40 26.12 25.43
CA VAL A 227 71.05 26.48 25.91
C VAL A 227 70.64 27.90 25.49
N GLY A 228 71.56 28.85 25.37
CA GLY A 228 71.27 30.18 24.80
C GLY A 228 70.97 30.15 23.30
N VAL A 229 71.44 29.11 22.60
CA VAL A 229 71.11 28.85 21.19
C VAL A 229 69.78 28.07 21.05
N MET A 230 69.28 27.42 22.11
CA MET A 230 68.00 26.69 22.07
C MET A 230 66.78 27.53 21.67
N PRO A 231 66.60 28.80 22.06
CA PRO A 231 65.55 29.66 21.51
C PRO A 231 65.62 29.85 19.98
N ARG A 232 66.83 29.87 19.40
CA ARG A 232 67.03 29.87 17.93
C ARG A 232 66.73 28.49 17.33
N ILE A 233 67.05 27.40 18.03
CA ILE A 233 66.67 26.03 17.63
C ILE A 233 65.15 25.82 17.73
N ILE A 234 64.46 26.46 18.68
CA ILE A 234 62.99 26.45 18.79
C ILE A 234 62.36 27.15 17.58
N GLY A 235 62.99 28.21 17.05
CA GLY A 235 62.65 28.79 15.75
C GLY A 235 62.81 27.82 14.57
N LEU A 236 63.85 26.96 14.60
CA LEU A 236 64.12 25.87 13.66
C LEU A 236 63.27 24.60 13.91
N MET A 237 62.64 24.46 15.08
CA MET A 237 61.75 23.33 15.42
C MET A 237 60.28 23.58 15.07
N LYS A 238 59.92 24.75 14.52
CA LYS A 238 58.65 24.97 13.80
C LYS A 238 58.25 23.79 12.90
N PRO A 239 59.13 23.23 12.04
CA PRO A 239 58.84 22.03 11.25
C PRO A 239 58.54 20.78 12.10
N CYS A 240 59.16 20.62 13.27
CA CYS A 240 58.93 19.48 14.15
C CYS A 240 57.56 19.58 14.85
N THR A 241 57.22 20.76 15.39
CA THR A 241 55.88 21.03 15.94
C THR A 241 54.80 20.90 14.87
N ARG A 242 55.10 21.29 13.62
CA ARG A 242 54.20 21.13 12.47
C ARG A 242 53.98 19.64 12.13
N LYS A 243 55.03 18.82 12.12
CA LYS A 243 54.90 17.36 11.91
C LYS A 243 54.08 16.67 13.01
N ILE A 244 54.26 17.05 14.27
CA ILE A 244 53.45 16.51 15.38
C ILE A 244 51.99 16.97 15.23
N MET A 245 51.76 18.24 14.90
CA MET A 245 50.43 18.77 14.67
C MET A 245 49.74 18.09 13.48
N GLU A 246 50.45 17.83 12.38
CA GLU A 246 49.94 17.08 11.23
C GLU A 246 49.60 15.63 11.57
N LYS A 247 50.44 14.94 12.37
CA LYS A 247 50.13 13.59 12.86
C LYS A 247 48.89 13.57 13.77
N CYS A 248 48.78 14.52 14.70
CA CYS A 248 47.59 14.66 15.53
C CYS A 248 46.34 14.97 14.70
N LYS A 249 46.47 15.87 13.70
CA LYS A 249 45.41 16.21 12.76
C LYS A 249 44.93 14.99 11.97
N ASN A 250 45.86 14.16 11.48
CA ASN A 250 45.54 12.92 10.78
C ASN A 250 44.84 11.91 11.70
N LYS A 251 45.33 11.71 12.93
CA LYS A 251 44.73 10.76 13.86
C LYS A 251 43.33 11.17 14.33
N ILE A 252 43.08 12.47 14.52
CA ILE A 252 41.75 13.00 14.84
C ILE A 252 40.81 12.82 13.65
N TRP A 253 41.32 13.04 12.44
CA TRP A 253 40.57 12.87 11.20
C TRP A 253 40.19 11.39 10.96
N GLU A 254 41.13 10.47 11.13
CA GLU A 254 40.91 9.02 11.06
C GLU A 254 39.90 8.54 12.11
N GLY A 255 39.97 9.07 13.34
CA GLY A 255 38.98 8.77 14.38
C GLY A 255 37.56 9.21 14.01
N ILE A 256 37.42 10.33 13.29
CA ILE A 256 36.13 10.81 12.79
C ILE A 256 35.63 9.95 11.62
N LEU A 257 36.52 9.56 10.69
CA LEU A 257 36.19 8.73 9.52
C LEU A 257 35.92 7.26 9.84
N SER A 258 36.49 6.72 10.93
CA SER A 258 36.30 5.32 11.33
C SER A 258 34.86 4.97 11.74
N ASN A 259 34.00 5.98 11.94
CA ASN A 259 32.58 5.80 12.20
C ASN A 259 31.85 5.64 10.85
N SER A 260 31.39 4.43 10.55
CA SER A 260 31.22 3.81 9.23
C SER A 260 30.35 4.49 8.17
N ASN A 261 29.70 5.62 8.44
CA ASN A 261 28.73 6.24 7.53
C ASN A 261 29.29 7.35 6.62
N TYR A 262 30.60 7.62 6.62
CA TYR A 262 31.14 8.87 6.05
C TYR A 262 32.47 8.71 5.30
N LYS A 263 32.65 7.61 4.54
CA LYS A 263 33.84 7.46 3.67
C LYS A 263 34.00 8.59 2.65
N ASP A 264 32.92 9.28 2.31
CA ASP A 264 32.89 10.37 1.33
C ASP A 264 33.16 11.77 1.94
N PHE A 265 33.47 11.86 3.23
CA PHE A 265 33.70 13.13 3.91
C PHE A 265 35.11 13.69 3.57
N GLU A 266 35.15 14.67 2.67
CA GLU A 266 36.38 15.38 2.33
C GLU A 266 36.87 16.28 3.47
N ARG A 267 38.20 16.34 3.63
CA ARG A 267 38.84 17.15 4.66
C ARG A 267 38.55 18.63 4.39
N PRO A 268 37.99 19.41 5.33
CA PRO A 268 37.67 20.83 5.12
C PRO A 268 38.89 21.71 4.90
N ASP A 269 40.09 21.13 4.99
CA ASP A 269 41.38 21.79 4.81
C ASP A 269 42.05 21.42 3.47
N LYS A 270 41.35 20.68 2.59
CA LYS A 270 41.77 20.34 1.22
C LYS A 270 41.12 21.28 0.22
#